data_AF-A0A6J4C020-F1
#
_entry.id   AF-A0A6J4C020-F1
#
_cell.length_a   1.000
_cell.length_b   1.000
_cell.length_c   1.000
_cell.angle_alpha   90.00
_cell.angle_beta   90.00
_cell.angle_gamma   90.00
#
_symmetry.space_group_name_H-M   'P 1'
#
loop_
_entity.id
_entity.type
_entity.pdbx_description
1 polymer ?
#
loop_
_entity_poly.entity_id
_entity_poly.type
_entity_poly.pdbx_seq_one_letter_code
_entity_poly.pdbx_strand_id
1 'polypeptide(L)'
;MLVSEAPVFPADATARIAALEALLARANAALAARDLLIDSLRGQIARLRRMQFGASSEKLGREVEQLELALEELEAERDAAPEEERPSETASRPVPVRSLPEHLPR
;
A
#
# COMPACT_ATOMS: atom_id res chain seq x y z
N MET A 1 -28.09 35.96 -14.42
CA MET A 1 -27.54 34.59 -14.34
C MET A 1 -28.08 33.98 -13.06
N LEU A 2 -29.26 33.35 -13.12
CA LEU A 2 -29.87 32.68 -11.98
C LEU A 2 -29.33 31.25 -11.97
N VAL A 3 -28.47 30.95 -11.00
CA VAL A 3 -28.06 29.57 -10.74
C VAL A 3 -29.25 28.89 -10.10
N SER A 4 -30.04 28.16 -10.89
CA SER A 4 -31.07 27.27 -10.38
C SER A 4 -30.40 26.17 -9.58
N GLU A 5 -30.33 26.35 -8.27
CA GLU A 5 -30.08 25.26 -7.35
C GLU A 5 -31.35 24.38 -7.36
N ALA A 6 -31.27 23.26 -8.05
CA ALA A 6 -32.34 22.27 -8.02
C ALA A 6 -32.54 21.79 -6.58
N PRO A 7 -33.78 21.60 -6.10
CA PRO A 7 -34.01 21.13 -4.74
C PRO A 7 -33.41 19.73 -4.58
N VAL A 8 -32.40 19.59 -3.72
CA VAL A 8 -31.91 18.27 -3.31
C VAL A 8 -32.99 17.63 -2.46
N PHE A 9 -33.60 16.56 -2.95
CA PHE A 9 -34.66 15.88 -2.21
C PHE A 9 -34.04 15.13 -1.01
N PRO A 10 -34.75 15.07 0.13
CA PRO A 10 -34.24 14.38 1.32
C PRO A 10 -33.94 12.90 1.06
N ALA A 11 -34.66 12.26 0.13
CA ALA A 11 -34.40 10.89 -0.31
C ALA A 11 -33.01 10.75 -0.97
N ASP A 12 -32.60 11.70 -1.80
CA ASP A 12 -31.27 11.70 -2.44
C ASP A 12 -30.16 11.90 -1.41
N ALA A 13 -30.40 12.76 -0.42
CA ALA A 13 -29.48 12.95 0.70
C ALA A 13 -29.33 11.66 1.53
N THR A 14 -30.43 10.97 1.84
CA THR A 14 -30.39 9.69 2.57
C THR A 14 -29.66 8.60 1.79
N ALA A 15 -29.89 8.50 0.47
CA ALA A 15 -29.19 7.55 -0.38
C ALA A 15 -27.68 7.85 -0.44
N ARG A 16 -27.30 9.13 -0.51
CA ARG A 16 -25.90 9.55 -0.48
C ARG A 16 -25.23 9.25 0.85
N ILE A 17 -25.92 9.47 1.97
CA ILE A 17 -25.43 9.13 3.31
C ILE A 17 -25.18 7.62 3.41
N ALA A 18 -26.15 6.80 3.02
CA ALA A 18 -26.02 5.34 3.04
C ALA A 18 -24.84 4.84 2.17
N ALA A 19 -24.62 5.45 1.01
CA ALA A 19 -23.49 5.12 0.15
C ALA A 19 -22.14 5.49 0.80
N LEU A 20 -22.05 6.64 1.46
CA LEU A 20 -20.86 7.07 2.18
C LEU A 20 -20.58 6.19 3.41
N GLU A 21 -21.61 5.81 4.17
CA GLU A 21 -21.49 4.89 5.29
C GLU A 21 -21.00 3.51 4.85
N ALA A 22 -21.50 3.00 3.72
CA ALA A 22 -21.03 1.74 3.15
C ALA A 22 -19.54 1.82 2.71
N LEU A 23 -19.12 2.94 2.12
CA LEU A 23 -17.73 3.16 1.75
C LEU A 23 -16.83 3.23 2.98
N LEU A 24 -17.24 3.97 4.01
CA LEU A 24 -16.52 4.09 5.27
C LEU A 24 -16.40 2.75 5.99
N ALA A 25 -17.48 1.97 6.02
CA ALA A 25 -17.46 0.62 6.59
C ALA A 25 -16.46 -0.29 5.86
N ARG A 26 -16.42 -0.22 4.52
CA ARG A 26 -15.47 -0.98 3.71
C ARG A 26 -14.02 -0.55 3.97
N ALA A 27 -13.75 0.76 4.04
CA ALA A 27 -12.43 1.29 4.33
C ALA A 27 -11.95 0.85 5.73
N ASN A 28 -12.80 0.97 6.74
CA ASN A 28 -12.49 0.53 8.10
C ASN A 28 -12.23 -0.98 8.18
N ALA A 29 -13.00 -1.79 7.45
CA ALA A 29 -12.75 -3.23 7.38
C ALA A 29 -11.39 -3.57 6.76
N ALA A 30 -10.97 -2.83 5.72
CA ALA A 30 -9.65 -3.00 5.11
C ALA A 30 -8.51 -2.61 6.07
N LEU A 31 -8.67 -1.50 6.80
CA LEU A 31 -7.71 -1.09 7.84
C LEU A 31 -7.58 -2.15 8.93
N ALA A 32 -8.69 -2.64 9.46
CA ALA A 32 -8.70 -3.69 10.48
C ALA A 32 -8.06 -4.99 9.98
N ALA A 33 -8.29 -5.37 8.71
CA ALA A 33 -7.66 -6.54 8.12
C ALA A 33 -6.14 -6.39 8.02
N ARG A 34 -5.65 -5.20 7.65
CA ARG A 34 -4.21 -4.90 7.62
C ARG A 34 -3.60 -4.95 9.02
N ASP A 35 -4.25 -4.37 10.02
CA ASP A 35 -3.75 -4.39 11.41
C ASP A 35 -3.62 -5.83 11.94
N LEU A 36 -4.60 -6.68 11.67
CA LEU A 36 -4.54 -8.11 12.02
C LEU A 36 -3.38 -8.84 11.32
N LEU A 37 -3.09 -8.49 10.06
CA LEU A 37 -1.96 -9.07 9.32
C LEU A 37 -0.62 -8.64 9.93
N ILE A 38 -0.47 -7.36 10.27
CA ILE A 38 0.71 -6.81 10.96
C ILE A 38 0.95 -7.56 12.28
N ASP A 39 -0.09 -7.73 13.10
CA ASP A 39 0.02 -8.45 14.38
C ASP A 39 0.38 -9.93 14.20
N SER A 40 -0.20 -10.57 13.18
CA SER A 40 0.14 -11.94 12.81
C SER A 40 1.62 -12.09 12.43
N LEU A 41 2.14 -11.20 11.59
CA LEU A 41 3.54 -11.22 11.17
C LEU A 41 4.49 -11.01 12.36
N ARG A 42 4.20 -10.01 13.20
CA ARG A 42 4.96 -9.77 14.45
C ARG A 42 4.99 -11.01 15.35
N GLY A 43 3.86 -11.69 15.50
CA GLY A 43 3.76 -12.93 16.27
C GLY A 43 4.58 -14.08 15.67
N GLN A 44 4.57 -14.23 14.34
CA GLN A 44 5.35 -15.23 13.62
C GLN A 44 6.86 -14.98 13.76
N ILE A 45 7.31 -13.73 13.55
CA ILE A 45 8.71 -13.32 13.73
C ILE A 45 9.17 -13.63 15.16
N ALA A 46 8.39 -13.23 16.17
CA ALA A 46 8.72 -13.49 17.57
C ALA A 46 8.84 -14.99 17.88
N ARG A 47 7.99 -15.82 17.27
CA ARG A 47 8.07 -17.28 17.42
C ARG A 47 9.33 -17.85 16.76
N LEU A 48 9.59 -17.49 15.51
CA LEU A 48 10.77 -17.98 14.77
C LEU A 48 12.07 -17.57 15.48
N ARG A 49 12.15 -16.33 15.98
CA ARG A 49 13.31 -15.84 16.74
C ARG A 49 13.62 -16.68 17.99
N ARG A 50 12.60 -17.21 18.67
CA ARG A 50 12.77 -18.10 19.85
C ARG A 50 13.26 -19.50 19.48
N MET A 51 13.09 -19.92 18.23
CA MET A 51 13.45 -21.25 17.72
C MET A 51 14.86 -21.31 17.11
N GLN A 52 15.58 -20.19 17.10
CA GLN A 52 16.89 -20.07 16.44
C GLN A 52 18.01 -20.79 17.21
N PHE A 53 18.28 -22.05 16.87
CA PHE A 53 19.48 -22.78 17.28
C PHE A 53 20.00 -23.70 16.15
N GLY A 54 21.33 -23.84 16.03
CA GLY A 54 21.99 -24.76 15.09
C GLY A 54 21.91 -24.36 13.61
N ALA A 55 22.25 -25.29 12.71
CA ALA A 55 22.27 -25.04 11.26
C ALA A 55 20.89 -24.66 10.68
N SER A 56 19.79 -25.09 11.30
CA SER A 56 18.43 -24.65 10.99
C SER A 56 18.21 -23.16 11.27
N SER A 57 19.01 -22.55 12.15
CA SER A 57 18.91 -21.12 12.50
C SER A 57 19.25 -20.21 11.33
N GLU A 58 20.17 -20.60 10.43
CA GLU A 58 20.46 -19.77 9.25
C GLU A 58 19.25 -19.67 8.32
N LYS A 59 18.51 -20.77 8.15
CA LYS A 59 17.30 -20.79 7.34
C LYS A 59 16.17 -19.99 8.00
N LEU A 60 15.98 -20.17 9.32
CA LEU A 60 15.00 -19.40 10.09
C LEU A 60 15.35 -17.90 10.11
N GLY A 61 16.64 -17.54 10.13
CA GLY A 61 17.10 -16.16 10.02
C GLY A 61 16.68 -15.51 8.71
N ARG A 62 16.91 -16.18 7.57
CA ARG A 62 16.44 -15.69 6.26
C ARG A 62 14.92 -15.54 6.20
N GLU A 63 14.18 -16.46 6.79
CA GLU A 63 12.71 -16.37 6.86
C GLU A 63 12.25 -15.17 7.71
N VAL A 64 12.90 -14.94 8.85
CA VAL A 64 12.65 -13.75 9.68
C VAL A 64 12.93 -12.47 8.89
N GLU A 65 14.05 -12.37 8.18
CA GLU A 65 14.38 -11.20 7.35
C GLU A 65 13.30 -10.91 6.29
N GLN A 66 12.78 -11.95 5.62
CA GLN A 66 11.71 -11.78 4.63
C GLN A 66 10.39 -11.31 5.26
N LEU A 67 10.05 -11.85 6.43
CA LEU A 67 8.85 -11.44 7.16
C LEU A 67 8.98 -10.02 7.72
N GLU A 68 10.18 -9.60 8.12
CA GLU A 68 10.46 -8.23 8.57
C GLU A 68 10.34 -7.23 7.42
N LEU A 69 10.86 -7.56 6.24
CA LEU A 69 10.68 -6.73 5.05
C LEU A 69 9.18 -6.54 4.71
N ALA A 70 8.42 -7.63 4.69
CA ALA A 70 6.97 -7.56 4.43
C ALA A 70 6.22 -6.77 5.53
N LEU A 71 6.66 -6.87 6.78
CA LEU A 71 6.10 -6.09 7.88
C LEU A 71 6.39 -4.59 7.72
N GLU A 72 7.63 -4.23 7.36
CA GLU A 72 8.03 -2.84 7.10
C GLU A 72 7.22 -2.21 5.97
N GLU A 73 6.99 -2.95 4.87
CA GLU A 73 6.14 -2.49 3.76
C GLU A 73 4.70 -2.17 4.24
N LEU A 74 4.09 -3.10 4.99
CA LEU A 74 2.72 -2.91 5.51
C LEU A 74 2.63 -1.78 6.54
N GLU A 75 3.66 -1.59 7.38
CA GLU A 75 3.73 -0.49 8.33
C GLU A 75 3.93 0.86 7.62
N ALA A 76 4.75 0.90 6.58
CA ALA A 76 4.92 2.09 5.74
C ALA A 76 3.61 2.48 5.04
N GLU A 77 2.88 1.52 4.47
CA GLU A 77 1.54 1.75 3.91
C GLU A 77 0.52 2.17 4.98
N ARG A 78 0.71 1.76 6.24
CA ARG A 78 -0.16 2.16 7.36
C ARG A 78 0.04 3.61 7.75
N ASP A 79 1.28 4.04 7.78
CA ASP A 79 1.65 5.38 8.23
C ASP A 79 1.67 6.39 7.07
N ALA A 80 1.58 5.93 5.82
CA ALA A 80 1.36 6.77 4.66
C ALA A 80 0.02 7.51 4.79
N ALA A 81 0.10 8.85 4.83
CA ALA A 81 -1.08 9.68 4.66
C ALA A 81 -1.70 9.38 3.28
N PRO A 82 -3.04 9.44 3.12
CA PRO A 82 -3.64 9.34 1.80
C PRO A 82 -3.10 10.50 0.96
N GLU A 83 -2.18 10.19 0.05
CA GLU A 83 -1.75 11.15 -0.95
C GLU A 83 -2.99 11.50 -1.76
N GLU A 84 -3.42 12.76 -1.69
CA GLU A 84 -4.36 13.27 -2.68
C GLU A 84 -3.73 13.00 -4.05
N GLU A 85 -4.35 12.09 -4.81
CA GLU A 85 -3.97 11.74 -6.17
C GLU A 85 -4.05 13.01 -7.02
N ARG A 86 -2.99 13.82 -7.00
CA ARG A 86 -2.76 14.82 -8.04
C ARG A 86 -2.46 14.01 -9.29
N PRO A 87 -3.20 14.24 -10.40
CA PRO A 87 -2.92 13.53 -11.63
C PRO A 87 -1.46 13.78 -12.01
N SER A 88 -0.66 12.73 -11.89
CA SER A 88 0.74 12.74 -12.31
C SER A 88 0.74 12.83 -13.83
N GLU A 89 0.89 14.05 -14.33
CA GLU A 89 1.13 14.33 -15.72
C GLU A 89 2.44 13.61 -16.08
N THR A 90 2.30 12.45 -16.72
CA THR A 90 3.40 11.58 -17.11
C THR A 90 4.18 12.28 -18.21
N ALA A 91 5.10 13.16 -17.81
CA ALA A 91 6.09 13.73 -18.70
C ALA A 91 7.00 12.58 -19.16
N SER A 92 6.69 12.04 -20.34
CA SER A 92 7.52 11.06 -21.03
C SER A 92 8.92 11.65 -21.21
N ARG A 93 9.86 11.22 -20.37
CA ARG A 93 11.26 11.63 -20.49
C ARG A 93 11.89 10.77 -21.59
N PRO A 94 12.35 11.36 -22.71
CA PRO A 94 12.96 10.56 -23.77
C PRO A 94 14.25 9.93 -23.25
N VAL A 95 14.37 8.61 -23.42
CA VAL A 95 15.57 7.85 -23.09
C VAL A 95 16.68 8.30 -24.07
N PRO A 96 17.82 8.83 -23.60
CA PRO A 96 18.92 9.16 -24.48
C PRO A 96 19.58 7.86 -24.94
N VAL A 97 19.29 7.43 -26.16
CA VAL A 97 19.98 6.32 -26.81
C VAL A 97 21.40 6.79 -27.13
N ARG A 98 22.36 6.42 -26.29
CA ARG A 98 23.79 6.54 -26.63
C ARG A 98 24.15 5.36 -27.52
N SER A 99 24.13 5.55 -28.83
CA SER A 99 24.74 4.59 -29.76
C SER A 99 26.26 4.56 -29.56
N LEU A 100 26.82 3.36 -29.41
CA LEU A 100 28.26 3.15 -29.26
C LEU A 100 28.99 3.52 -30.56
N PRO A 101 30.10 4.29 -30.50
CA PRO A 101 30.88 4.65 -31.69
C PRO A 101 31.50 3.44 -32.41
N GLU A 102 31.54 3.48 -33.75
CA GLU A 102 32.00 2.39 -34.64
C GLU A 102 33.47 1.99 -34.51
N HIS A 103 34.28 2.64 -33.67
CA HIS A 103 35.72 2.39 -33.61
C HIS A 103 36.15 1.42 -32.50
N LEU A 104 35.24 0.58 -31.99
CA LEU A 104 35.67 -0.52 -31.12
C LEU A 104 36.26 -1.65 -31.99
N PRO A 105 37.55 -2.01 -31.80
CA PRO A 105 38.13 -3.17 -32.47
C PRO A 105 37.42 -4.43 -31.97
N ARG A 106 37.03 -5.30 -32.91
CA ARG A 106 36.45 -6.62 -32.60
C ARG A 106 37.47 -7.55 -31.98
#